data_AF-A0AAP7TB83-F1
#
_entry.id   AF-A0AAP7TB83-F1
#
_cell.length_a   1.000
_cell.length_b   1.000
_cell.length_c   1.000
_cell.angle_alpha   90.00
_cell.angle_beta   90.00
_cell.angle_gamma   90.00
#
_symmetry.space_group_name_H-M   'P 1'
#
loop_
_entity.id
_entity.type
_entity.pdbx_description
1 polymer ?
#
loop_
_entity_poly.entity_id
_entity_poly.type
_entity_poly.pdbx_seq_one_letter_code
_entity_poly.pdbx_strand_id
1 'polypeptide(L)'
;MKRFFSENFFQNPENKKVLEDYPLIGKGKDGEVYLLTPNQCIKYFFEEETCKKELAAFQIGQVSPVIPRLHEYGDHYIVMEYVQGTSLASHIKTEKSLSAELTAAVLNMLDELKDLGFTRWDAETRHILINEHGELKVIDHKRAFSSDARVPVKLLKGLEKYGLAAEFLTTVKKLDPSRYLEWQLHMQVSENPHM
;
A
#
# COMPACT_ATOMS: atom_id res chain seq x y z
N MET A 1 -12.22 -23.66 4.96
CA MET A 1 -12.71 -22.32 5.34
C MET A 1 -13.94 -22.03 4.49
N LYS A 2 -15.02 -21.50 5.07
CA LYS A 2 -16.24 -21.19 4.30
C LYS A 2 -15.99 -19.91 3.50
N ARG A 3 -16.15 -19.98 2.18
CA ARG A 3 -16.05 -18.82 1.29
C ARG A 3 -17.30 -17.94 1.41
N PHE A 4 -17.15 -16.63 1.21
CA PHE A 4 -18.27 -15.71 1.05
C PHE A 4 -18.92 -15.89 -0.32
N PHE A 5 -18.11 -16.01 -1.38
CA PHE A 5 -18.57 -16.06 -2.77
C PHE A 5 -17.82 -17.15 -3.56
N SER A 6 -18.44 -17.62 -4.65
CA SER A 6 -17.71 -18.43 -5.64
C SER A 6 -16.72 -17.55 -6.43
N GLU A 7 -15.74 -18.14 -7.09
CA GLU A 7 -14.72 -17.39 -7.86
C GLU A 7 -15.34 -16.52 -8.96
N ASN A 8 -16.31 -17.07 -9.66
CA ASN A 8 -17.03 -16.44 -10.76
C ASN A 8 -18.31 -15.69 -10.33
N PHE A 9 -18.56 -15.53 -9.03
CA PHE A 9 -19.82 -14.97 -8.52
C PHE A 9 -20.14 -13.60 -9.13
N PHE A 10 -19.12 -12.76 -9.32
CA PHE A 10 -19.27 -11.39 -9.82
C PHE A 10 -19.11 -11.26 -11.35
N GLN A 11 -19.01 -12.37 -12.09
CA GLN A 11 -19.05 -12.32 -13.57
C GLN A 11 -20.39 -11.79 -14.10
N ASN A 12 -21.48 -12.02 -13.34
CA ASN A 12 -22.75 -11.34 -13.58
C ASN A 12 -22.74 -10.00 -12.83
N PRO A 13 -22.75 -8.84 -13.52
CA PRO A 13 -22.71 -7.54 -12.86
C PRO A 13 -23.87 -7.28 -11.90
N GLU A 14 -25.04 -7.91 -12.11
CA GLU A 14 -26.19 -7.80 -11.21
C GLU A 14 -25.89 -8.32 -9.80
N ASN A 15 -24.99 -9.30 -9.68
CA ASN A 15 -24.62 -9.89 -8.39
C ASN A 15 -23.86 -8.91 -7.49
N LYS A 16 -23.31 -7.81 -8.05
CA LYS A 16 -22.70 -6.74 -7.26
C LYS A 16 -23.66 -6.16 -6.21
N LYS A 17 -24.98 -6.17 -6.47
CA LYS A 17 -26.00 -5.64 -5.55
C LYS A 17 -25.95 -6.25 -4.15
N VAL A 18 -25.47 -7.49 -3.99
CA VAL A 18 -25.29 -8.11 -2.67
C VAL A 18 -24.32 -7.33 -1.77
N LEU A 19 -23.40 -6.56 -2.37
CA LEU A 19 -22.44 -5.75 -1.63
C LEU A 19 -23.08 -4.48 -1.04
N GLU A 20 -24.25 -4.07 -1.51
CA GLU A 20 -24.97 -2.89 -1.00
C GLU A 20 -25.47 -3.08 0.43
N ASP A 21 -25.60 -4.33 0.89
CA ASP A 21 -25.91 -4.67 2.28
C ASP A 21 -24.73 -4.45 3.24
N TYR A 22 -23.53 -4.18 2.72
CA TYR A 22 -22.31 -3.98 3.50
C TYR A 22 -21.87 -2.50 3.49
N PRO A 23 -21.24 -2.01 4.58
CA PRO A 23 -20.70 -0.66 4.61
C PRO A 23 -19.63 -0.44 3.53
N LEU A 24 -19.84 0.56 2.67
CA LEU A 24 -18.82 1.04 1.73
C LEU A 24 -17.76 1.84 2.49
N ILE A 25 -16.54 1.32 2.56
CA ILE A 25 -15.41 1.92 3.29
C ILE A 25 -14.36 2.54 2.37
N GLY A 26 -14.45 2.31 1.06
CA GLY A 26 -13.57 2.94 0.08
C GLY A 26 -14.12 2.86 -1.33
N LYS A 27 -13.89 3.90 -2.12
CA LYS A 27 -14.25 3.94 -3.54
C LYS A 27 -13.14 4.60 -4.33
N GLY A 28 -12.64 3.89 -5.33
CA GLY A 28 -11.53 4.32 -6.16
C GLY A 28 -11.84 4.18 -7.64
N LYS A 29 -10.82 4.43 -8.47
CA LYS A 29 -10.93 4.29 -9.92
C LYS A 29 -11.14 2.84 -10.36
N ASP A 30 -10.54 1.90 -9.65
CA ASP A 30 -10.49 0.50 -10.08
C ASP A 30 -11.52 -0.40 -9.37
N GLY A 31 -12.22 0.14 -8.37
CA GLY A 31 -13.12 -0.67 -7.56
C GLY A 31 -13.67 0.03 -6.32
N GLU A 32 -14.45 -0.74 -5.58
CA GLU A 32 -15.12 -0.36 -4.34
C GLU A 32 -14.72 -1.36 -3.24
N VAL A 33 -14.58 -0.87 -2.01
CA VAL A 33 -14.17 -1.65 -0.84
C VAL A 33 -15.30 -1.63 0.18
N TYR A 34 -15.77 -2.81 0.56
CA TYR A 34 -16.85 -3.01 1.51
C TYR A 34 -16.37 -3.78 2.73
N LEU A 35 -16.88 -3.46 3.91
CA LEU A 35 -16.57 -4.16 5.15
C LEU A 35 -17.48 -5.39 5.30
N LEU A 36 -16.92 -6.61 5.22
CA LEU A 36 -17.70 -7.85 5.34
C LEU A 36 -17.91 -8.26 6.80
N THR A 37 -16.85 -8.15 7.60
CA THR A 37 -16.83 -8.44 9.04
C THR A 37 -15.90 -7.44 9.73
N PRO A 38 -15.84 -7.38 11.08
CA PRO A 38 -14.93 -6.47 11.78
C PRO A 38 -13.44 -6.60 11.41
N ASN A 39 -13.04 -7.73 10.82
CA ASN A 39 -11.65 -8.04 10.48
C ASN A 39 -11.43 -8.34 8.99
N GLN A 40 -12.46 -8.28 8.14
CA GLN A 40 -12.36 -8.61 6.72
C GLN A 40 -13.11 -7.61 5.86
N CYS A 41 -12.47 -7.17 4.79
CA CYS A 41 -13.10 -6.38 3.74
C CYS A 41 -13.01 -7.07 2.39
N ILE A 42 -13.91 -6.74 1.49
CA ILE A 42 -13.88 -7.13 0.09
C ILE A 42 -13.59 -5.92 -0.77
N LYS A 43 -12.61 -6.03 -1.66
CA LYS A 43 -12.45 -5.11 -2.79
C LYS A 43 -13.09 -5.74 -4.01
N TYR A 44 -14.16 -5.14 -4.50
CA TYR A 44 -14.77 -5.43 -5.78
C TYR A 44 -14.09 -4.60 -6.87
N PHE A 45 -13.66 -5.24 -7.94
CA PHE A 45 -12.94 -4.63 -9.05
C PHE A 45 -13.85 -4.44 -10.25
N PHE A 46 -13.78 -3.27 -10.87
CA PHE A 46 -14.53 -2.99 -12.10
C PHE A 46 -14.00 -3.80 -13.29
N GLU A 47 -12.70 -4.13 -13.29
CA GLU A 47 -12.02 -4.86 -14.36
C GLU A 47 -11.26 -6.08 -13.81
N GLU A 48 -11.52 -7.26 -14.38
CA GLU A 48 -10.89 -8.54 -13.99
C GLU A 48 -9.36 -8.48 -14.08
N GLU A 49 -8.82 -7.87 -15.13
CA GLU A 49 -7.37 -7.73 -15.32
C GLU A 49 -6.71 -6.86 -14.24
N THR A 50 -7.46 -5.93 -13.64
CA THR A 50 -6.95 -5.16 -12.50
C THR A 50 -6.96 -6.01 -11.23
N CYS A 51 -8.00 -6.82 -11.03
CA CYS A 51 -8.07 -7.80 -9.94
C CYS A 51 -6.88 -8.77 -9.99
N LYS A 52 -6.62 -9.39 -11.14
CA LYS A 52 -5.51 -10.34 -11.34
C LYS A 52 -4.14 -9.75 -10.98
N LYS A 53 -3.86 -8.52 -11.41
CA LYS A 53 -2.59 -7.83 -11.11
C LYS A 53 -2.40 -7.59 -9.62
N GLU A 54 -3.46 -7.14 -8.94
CA GLU A 54 -3.40 -6.89 -7.50
C GLU A 54 -3.34 -8.19 -6.71
N LEU A 55 -4.10 -9.21 -7.11
CA LEU A 55 -4.08 -10.54 -6.52
C LEU A 55 -2.69 -11.18 -6.60
N ALA A 56 -2.00 -11.08 -7.74
CA ALA A 56 -0.65 -11.62 -7.88
C ALA A 56 0.33 -11.03 -6.85
N ALA A 57 0.26 -9.71 -6.63
CA ALA A 57 1.06 -9.04 -5.62
C ALA A 57 0.65 -9.47 -4.19
N PHE A 58 -0.65 -9.60 -3.91
CA PHE A 58 -1.15 -10.09 -2.63
C PHE A 58 -0.65 -11.51 -2.33
N GLN A 59 -0.71 -12.41 -3.32
CA GLN A 59 -0.29 -13.81 -3.17
C GLN A 59 1.20 -13.94 -2.86
N ILE A 60 2.06 -13.20 -3.59
CA ILE A 60 3.50 -13.14 -3.30
C ILE A 60 3.75 -12.53 -1.93
N GLY A 61 3.02 -11.46 -1.60
CA GLY A 61 3.19 -10.69 -0.40
C GLY A 61 2.79 -11.37 0.92
N GLN A 62 2.09 -12.51 0.89
CA GLN A 62 1.54 -13.13 2.10
C GLN A 62 2.59 -13.55 3.14
N VAL A 63 3.87 -13.65 2.76
CA VAL A 63 4.96 -13.95 3.69
C VAL A 63 5.39 -12.74 4.53
N SER A 64 5.00 -11.52 4.13
CA SER A 64 5.42 -10.28 4.77
C SER A 64 4.32 -9.67 5.64
N PRO A 65 4.63 -9.15 6.84
CA PRO A 65 3.65 -8.52 7.71
C PRO A 65 3.06 -7.22 7.13
N VAL A 66 3.76 -6.58 6.17
CA VAL A 66 3.34 -5.30 5.58
C VAL A 66 2.22 -5.46 4.54
N ILE A 67 1.84 -6.69 4.23
CA ILE A 67 0.77 -7.03 3.31
C ILE A 67 -0.45 -7.47 4.14
N PRO A 68 -1.67 -6.99 3.85
CA PRO A 68 -2.87 -7.47 4.50
C PRO A 68 -3.07 -8.96 4.19
N ARG A 69 -3.56 -9.73 5.17
CA ARG A 69 -3.81 -11.17 4.93
C ARG A 69 -4.87 -11.37 3.85
N LEU A 70 -4.58 -12.23 2.89
CA LEU A 70 -5.50 -12.67 1.86
C LEU A 70 -6.38 -13.79 2.42
N HIS A 71 -7.70 -13.64 2.33
CA HIS A 71 -8.66 -14.63 2.82
C HIS A 71 -9.36 -15.39 1.69
N GLU A 72 -9.72 -14.70 0.61
CA GLU A 72 -10.48 -15.25 -0.51
C GLU A 72 -10.31 -14.36 -1.73
N TYR A 73 -10.49 -14.90 -2.94
CA TYR A 73 -10.46 -14.13 -4.17
C TYR A 73 -11.25 -14.82 -5.29
N GLY A 74 -11.63 -14.04 -6.28
CA GLY A 74 -12.21 -14.51 -7.54
C GLY A 74 -11.96 -13.50 -8.65
N ASP A 75 -12.67 -13.63 -9.77
CA ASP A 75 -12.35 -12.90 -11.00
C ASP A 75 -12.42 -11.37 -10.81
N HIS A 76 -13.41 -10.91 -10.04
CA HIS A 76 -13.65 -9.49 -9.78
C HIS A 76 -13.53 -9.09 -8.31
N TYR A 77 -12.96 -9.93 -7.45
CA TYR A 77 -12.85 -9.57 -6.04
C TYR A 77 -11.67 -10.19 -5.30
N ILE A 78 -11.28 -9.48 -4.24
CA ILE A 78 -10.35 -9.96 -3.22
C ILE A 78 -10.97 -9.69 -1.85
N VAL A 79 -11.09 -10.71 -1.02
CA VAL A 79 -11.36 -10.59 0.42
C VAL A 79 -10.03 -10.64 1.17
N MET A 80 -9.77 -9.60 1.95
CA MET A 80 -8.54 -9.43 2.69
C MET A 80 -8.79 -8.90 4.09
N GLU A 81 -7.76 -8.93 4.92
CA GLU A 81 -7.72 -8.33 6.24
C GLU A 81 -8.19 -6.88 6.17
N TYR A 82 -9.18 -6.54 6.99
CA TYR A 82 -9.51 -5.14 7.24
C TYR A 82 -8.51 -4.56 8.23
N VAL A 83 -7.56 -3.77 7.71
CA VAL A 83 -6.52 -3.14 8.52
C VAL A 83 -7.13 -2.00 9.34
N GLN A 84 -7.23 -2.21 10.64
CA GLN A 84 -7.68 -1.19 11.60
C GLN A 84 -6.54 -0.22 11.87
N GLY A 85 -6.53 0.91 11.16
CA GLY A 85 -5.45 1.88 11.26
C GLY A 85 -5.76 3.21 10.57
N THR A 86 -4.92 4.19 10.85
CA THR A 86 -4.96 5.51 10.21
C THR A 86 -3.92 5.56 9.10
N SER A 87 -4.24 6.21 7.97
CA SER A 87 -3.23 6.37 6.91
C SER A 87 -2.04 7.22 7.38
N LEU A 88 -0.83 6.93 6.90
CA LEU A 88 0.36 7.74 7.19
C LEU A 88 0.12 9.21 6.80
N ALA A 89 -0.60 9.48 5.70
CA ALA A 89 -0.99 10.82 5.31
C ALA A 89 -1.86 11.54 6.36
N SER A 90 -2.83 10.83 6.94
CA SER A 90 -3.68 11.37 8.01
C SER A 90 -2.91 11.55 9.31
N HIS A 91 -2.04 10.59 9.66
CA HIS A 91 -1.21 10.66 10.86
C HIS A 91 -0.27 11.88 10.83
N ILE A 92 0.54 12.03 9.77
CA ILE A 92 1.48 13.15 9.66
C ILE A 92 0.79 14.51 9.50
N LYS A 93 -0.43 14.54 8.96
CA LYS A 93 -1.24 15.77 8.90
C LYS A 93 -1.63 16.24 10.31
N THR A 94 -1.95 15.29 11.19
CA THR A 94 -2.34 15.57 12.58
C THR A 94 -1.13 15.92 13.43
N GLU A 95 -0.10 15.06 13.43
CA GLU A 95 1.08 15.18 14.29
C GLU A 95 2.08 16.24 13.83
N LYS A 96 2.06 16.59 12.53
CA LYS A 96 2.99 17.56 11.89
C LYS A 96 4.48 17.27 12.15
N SER A 97 4.82 15.99 12.37
CA SER A 97 6.18 15.51 12.60
C SER A 97 6.29 14.02 12.25
N LEU A 98 7.51 13.51 12.08
CA LEU A 98 7.79 12.08 12.05
C LEU A 98 8.83 11.72 13.11
N SER A 99 8.48 10.77 13.99
CA SER A 99 9.45 10.24 14.93
C SER A 99 10.53 9.40 14.24
N ALA A 100 11.65 9.18 14.93
CA ALA A 100 12.70 8.29 14.45
C ALA A 100 12.21 6.85 14.32
N GLU A 101 11.35 6.41 15.25
CA GLU A 101 10.74 5.08 15.26
C GLU A 101 9.81 4.89 14.07
N LEU A 102 8.95 5.88 13.76
CA LEU A 102 8.08 5.81 12.58
C LEU A 102 8.90 5.85 11.29
N THR A 103 9.96 6.66 11.25
CA THR A 103 10.88 6.67 10.10
C THR A 103 11.53 5.31 9.90
N ALA A 104 12.01 4.67 10.96
CA ALA A 104 12.57 3.32 10.91
C ALA A 104 11.54 2.28 10.47
N ALA A 105 10.30 2.35 10.97
CA ALA A 105 9.21 1.46 10.54
C ALA A 105 8.91 1.62 9.05
N VAL A 106 8.89 2.86 8.53
CA VAL A 106 8.72 3.12 7.10
C VAL A 106 9.89 2.55 6.28
N LEU A 107 11.14 2.67 6.74
CA LEU A 107 12.30 2.08 6.06
C LEU A 107 12.20 0.55 6.01
N ASN A 108 11.87 -0.09 7.13
CA ASN A 108 11.66 -1.55 7.17
C ASN A 108 10.54 -1.98 6.25
N MET A 109 9.45 -1.21 6.16
CA MET A 109 8.36 -1.50 5.23
C MET A 109 8.80 -1.42 3.76
N LEU A 110 9.64 -0.44 3.40
CA LEU A 110 10.20 -0.37 2.05
C LEU A 110 11.12 -1.55 1.74
N ASP A 111 11.90 -2.00 2.72
CA ASP A 111 12.78 -3.17 2.58
C ASP A 111 11.98 -4.46 2.40
N GLU A 112 10.93 -4.66 3.19
CA GLU A 112 9.99 -5.78 3.04
C GLU A 112 9.39 -5.82 1.63
N LEU A 113 8.92 -4.69 1.09
CA LEU A 113 8.39 -4.63 -0.28
C LEU A 113 9.46 -4.97 -1.33
N LYS A 114 10.71 -4.54 -1.12
CA LYS A 114 11.82 -4.84 -2.01
C LYS A 114 12.21 -6.31 -1.96
N ASP A 115 12.23 -6.91 -0.77
CA ASP A 115 12.60 -8.32 -0.53
C ASP A 115 11.53 -9.28 -1.07
N LEU A 116 10.26 -8.85 -1.13
CA LEU A 116 9.20 -9.55 -1.86
C LEU A 116 9.41 -9.56 -3.39
N GLY A 117 10.41 -8.85 -3.90
CA GLY A 117 10.70 -8.73 -5.34
C GLY A 117 9.80 -7.74 -6.06
N PHE A 118 9.11 -6.85 -5.36
CA PHE A 118 8.34 -5.80 -6.02
C PHE A 118 9.29 -4.81 -6.69
N THR A 119 9.22 -4.70 -8.02
CA THR A 119 10.04 -3.72 -8.76
C THR A 119 9.67 -2.31 -8.34
N ARG A 120 8.39 -2.07 -8.05
CA ARG A 120 7.89 -0.86 -7.41
C ARG A 120 7.64 -1.09 -5.92
N TRP A 121 8.71 -1.02 -5.14
CA TRP A 121 8.69 -1.07 -3.67
C TRP A 121 8.32 0.27 -3.00
N ASP A 122 7.85 1.25 -3.76
CA ASP A 122 7.43 2.59 -3.29
C ASP A 122 5.91 2.67 -3.10
N ALA A 123 5.48 3.38 -2.05
CA ALA A 123 4.07 3.53 -1.68
C ALA A 123 3.67 4.99 -1.43
N GLU A 124 2.43 5.34 -1.77
CA GLU A 124 1.88 6.66 -1.44
C GLU A 124 1.46 6.70 0.03
N THR A 125 1.68 7.82 0.73
CA THR A 125 1.36 7.97 2.16
C THR A 125 -0.11 7.68 2.53
N ARG A 126 -1.05 7.82 1.58
CA ARG A 126 -2.46 7.46 1.77
C ARG A 126 -2.76 5.95 1.69
N HIS A 127 -1.81 5.15 1.19
CA HIS A 127 -1.93 3.70 1.03
C HIS A 127 -1.12 2.93 2.06
N ILE A 128 -0.37 3.64 2.92
CA ILE A 128 0.32 3.10 4.09
C ILE A 128 -0.62 3.33 5.28
N LEU A 129 -1.06 2.26 5.92
CA LEU A 129 -1.88 2.30 7.14
C LEU A 129 -1.02 1.95 8.34
N ILE A 130 -1.25 2.65 9.45
CA ILE A 130 -0.58 2.48 10.74
C ILE A 130 -1.63 2.04 11.74
N ASN A 131 -1.43 0.87 12.37
CA ASN A 131 -2.29 0.45 13.47
C ASN A 131 -1.86 1.05 14.81
N GLU A 132 -2.61 0.76 15.87
CA GLU A 132 -2.33 1.27 17.23
C GLU A 132 -0.99 0.77 17.83
N HIS A 133 -0.41 -0.28 17.27
CA HIS A 133 0.89 -0.82 17.66
C HIS A 133 2.06 -0.22 16.85
N GLY A 134 1.78 0.68 15.91
CA GLY A 134 2.78 1.27 15.01
C GLY A 134 3.19 0.37 13.84
N GLU A 135 2.51 -0.76 13.64
CA GLU A 135 2.77 -1.66 12.52
C GLU A 135 2.19 -1.08 11.23
N LEU A 136 2.96 -1.19 10.14
CA LEU A 136 2.61 -0.64 8.83
C LEU A 136 2.09 -1.73 7.91
N LYS A 137 0.98 -1.45 7.22
CA LYS A 137 0.49 -2.25 6.10
C LYS A 137 0.22 -1.39 4.88
N VAL A 138 0.49 -1.93 3.70
CA VAL A 138 0.21 -1.28 2.41
C VAL A 138 -1.01 -1.94 1.79
N ILE A 139 -1.95 -1.14 1.27
CA ILE A 139 -3.26 -1.66 0.80
C ILE A 139 -3.49 -1.55 -0.72
N ASP A 140 -2.58 -0.91 -1.48
CA ASP A 140 -2.68 -0.80 -2.94
C ASP A 140 -1.41 -1.33 -3.61
N HIS A 141 -1.51 -2.54 -4.16
CA HIS A 141 -0.40 -3.26 -4.78
C HIS A 141 -0.53 -3.46 -6.29
N LYS A 142 -1.55 -2.89 -6.94
CA LYS A 142 -1.83 -3.15 -8.37
C LYS A 142 -0.67 -2.80 -9.32
N ARG A 143 0.27 -1.96 -8.86
CA ARG A 143 1.44 -1.47 -9.60
C ARG A 143 2.77 -2.00 -9.04
N ALA A 144 2.74 -3.03 -8.19
CA ALA A 144 3.94 -3.61 -7.56
C ALA A 144 5.02 -4.00 -8.58
N PHE A 145 4.62 -4.37 -9.80
CA PHE A 145 5.53 -4.82 -10.87
C PHE A 145 5.63 -3.86 -12.07
N SER A 146 5.14 -2.61 -11.96
CA SER A 146 5.01 -1.74 -13.13
C SER A 146 6.23 -0.87 -13.46
N SER A 147 7.20 -0.78 -12.55
CA SER A 147 8.34 0.15 -12.70
C SER A 147 9.44 -0.17 -11.71
N ASP A 148 10.71 -0.01 -12.09
CA ASP A 148 11.85 -0.18 -11.19
C ASP A 148 12.06 1.06 -10.32
N ALA A 149 11.64 0.98 -9.06
CA ALA A 149 11.89 2.02 -8.08
C ALA A 149 13.37 2.00 -7.65
N ARG A 150 14.00 3.18 -7.67
CA ARG A 150 15.34 3.43 -7.10
C ARG A 150 15.28 4.26 -5.83
N VAL A 151 14.22 5.07 -5.71
CA VAL A 151 13.95 6.00 -4.61
C VAL A 151 12.44 5.98 -4.36
N PRO A 152 11.96 6.10 -3.11
CA PRO A 152 10.54 6.11 -2.82
C PRO A 152 9.91 7.48 -3.13
N VAL A 153 9.87 7.85 -4.41
CA VAL A 153 9.44 9.18 -4.89
C VAL A 153 8.01 9.51 -4.47
N LYS A 154 7.10 8.53 -4.45
CA LYS A 154 5.70 8.71 -4.07
C LYS A 154 5.55 8.95 -2.59
N LEU A 155 6.30 8.22 -1.76
CA LEU A 155 6.39 8.48 -0.33
C LEU A 155 6.91 9.90 -0.09
N LEU A 156 8.06 10.26 -0.68
CA LEU A 156 8.68 11.58 -0.51
C LEU A 156 7.76 12.71 -0.94
N LYS A 157 7.09 12.60 -2.10
CA LYS A 157 6.07 13.57 -2.54
C LYS A 157 4.88 13.64 -1.59
N GLY A 158 4.52 12.53 -0.95
CA GLY A 158 3.48 12.50 0.08
C GLY A 158 3.89 13.27 1.33
N LEU A 159 5.14 13.13 1.76
CA LEU A 159 5.71 13.84 2.92
C LEU A 159 5.93 15.34 2.63
N GLU A 160 6.40 15.67 1.42
CA GLU A 160 6.63 17.06 0.97
C GLU A 160 5.37 17.92 1.07
N LYS A 161 4.20 17.34 0.75
CA LYS A 161 2.90 18.01 0.90
C LYS A 161 2.62 18.52 2.31
N TYR A 162 3.28 17.96 3.31
CA TYR A 162 3.16 18.36 4.72
C TYR A 162 4.44 19.01 5.25
N GLY A 163 5.43 19.30 4.39
CA GLY A 163 6.71 19.90 4.78
C GLY A 163 7.67 18.95 5.49
N LEU A 164 7.45 17.63 5.39
CA LEU A 164 8.15 16.63 6.22
C LEU A 164 9.21 15.83 5.46
N ALA A 165 9.40 16.03 4.16
CA ALA A 165 10.37 15.24 3.40
C ALA A 165 11.82 15.51 3.84
N ALA A 166 12.17 16.78 4.13
CA ALA A 166 13.49 17.14 4.61
C ALA A 166 13.79 16.58 6.00
N GLU A 167 12.80 16.60 6.90
CA GLU A 167 12.89 15.99 8.23
C GLU A 167 13.10 14.47 8.12
N PHE A 168 12.27 13.80 7.31
CA PHE A 168 12.40 12.38 7.03
C PHE A 168 13.80 12.03 6.51
N LEU A 169 14.27 12.70 5.47
CA LEU A 169 15.59 12.47 4.89
C LEU A 169 16.74 12.74 5.88
N THR A 170 16.59 13.73 6.75
CA THR A 170 17.56 14.00 7.83
C THR A 170 17.63 12.84 8.82
N THR A 171 16.48 12.25 9.16
CA THR A 171 16.41 11.07 10.03
C THR A 171 16.95 9.84 9.32
N VAL A 172 16.63 9.62 8.04
CA VAL A 172 17.21 8.54 7.23
C VAL A 172 18.74 8.64 7.20
N LYS A 173 19.32 9.83 7.01
CA LYS A 173 20.77 10.04 7.04
C LYS A 173 21.42 9.59 8.37
N LYS A 174 20.69 9.69 9.49
CA LYS A 174 21.18 9.26 10.80
C LYS A 174 21.05 7.74 11.00
N LEU A 175 19.95 7.15 10.51
CA LEU A 175 19.64 5.73 10.68
C LEU A 175 20.39 4.84 9.69
N ASP A 176 20.46 5.26 8.42
CA ASP A 176 21.09 4.53 7.32
C ASP A 176 21.77 5.54 6.35
N PRO A 177 23.00 5.98 6.68
CA PRO A 177 23.75 6.94 5.86
C PRO A 177 24.00 6.44 4.42
N SER A 178 24.21 5.14 4.24
CA SER A 178 24.42 4.52 2.92
C SER A 178 23.21 4.68 2.02
N ARG A 179 22.01 4.33 2.52
CA ARG A 179 20.75 4.47 1.79
C ARG A 179 20.45 5.93 1.48
N TYR A 180 20.71 6.84 2.41
CA TYR A 180 20.56 8.27 2.16
C TYR A 180 21.43 8.73 0.97
N LEU A 181 22.71 8.34 0.93
CA LEU A 181 23.62 8.70 -0.16
C LEU A 181 23.17 8.10 -1.50
N GLU A 182 22.75 6.83 -1.51
CA GLU A 182 22.19 6.17 -2.70
C GLU A 182 20.98 6.95 -3.25
N TRP A 183 20.03 7.30 -2.38
CA TRP A 183 18.86 8.07 -2.80
C TRP A 183 19.22 9.46 -3.28
N GLN A 184 20.17 10.16 -2.63
CA GLN A 184 20.62 11.48 -3.07
C GLN A 184 21.21 11.42 -4.48
N LEU A 185 22.05 10.43 -4.78
CA LEU A 185 22.63 10.26 -6.12
C LEU A 185 21.55 10.09 -7.18
N HIS A 186 20.56 9.22 -6.93
CA HIS A 186 19.46 8.99 -7.86
C HIS A 186 18.54 10.20 -8.04
N MET A 187 18.32 10.99 -6.99
CA MET A 187 17.53 12.22 -7.07
C MET A 187 18.25 13.30 -7.92
N GLN A 188 19.56 13.45 -7.77
CA GLN A 188 20.36 14.42 -8.56
C GLN A 188 20.42 14.06 -10.05
N VAL A 189 20.56 12.77 -10.39
CA VAL A 189 20.56 12.31 -11.80
C VAL A 189 19.19 12.55 -12.45
N SER A 190 18.11 12.46 -11.68
CA SER A 190 16.74 12.68 -12.19
C SER A 190 16.46 14.16 -12.51
N GLU A 191 17.21 15.09 -11.91
CA GLU A 191 17.12 16.54 -12.18
C GLU A 191 18.05 16.98 -13.33
N ASN A 192 19.01 16.14 -13.74
CA ASN A 192 19.97 16.39 -14.83
C ASN A 192 20.03 15.22 -15.83
N PRO A 193 19.05 15.07 -16.75
CA PRO A 193 18.99 13.94 -17.68
C PRO A 193 20.04 13.96 -18.82
N HIS A 194 21.05 14.83 -18.74
CA HIS A 194 22.03 15.09 -19.82
C HIS A 194 23.50 14.95 -19.39
N MET A 195 23.79 14.16 -18.35
CA MET A 195 25.16 13.68 -18.09
C MET A 195 25.29 12.19 -18.38
#